data_AF-A0A0P7WST3-F1
#
_entry.id   AF-A0A0P7WST3-F1
#
_cell.length_a   1.000
_cell.length_b   1.000
_cell.length_c   1.000
_cell.angle_alpha   90.00
_cell.angle_beta   90.00
_cell.angle_gamma   90.00
#
_symmetry.space_group_name_H-M   'P 1'
#
loop_
_entity.id
_entity.type
_entity.pdbx_description
1 polymer ?
#
loop_
_entity_poly.entity_id
_entity_poly.type
_entity_poly.pdbx_seq_one_letter_code
_entity_poly.pdbx_strand_id
1 'polypeptide(L)'
;MFAGRALAVPGRIHYGALLACLLLSCSGLGSELKVRVRLANGRVTEETLEADSQRNLITVELTQGDGSLVTFIADFKQEVKIFRSLILGEMERGQRQYQVLCFVTQLSHNELISSESMARLRQKNPRAVRTAEEQRGVEQLSMSVGVNLSQAWQLSTHIHNMCSDALGAIYTRQADAQYWLERGVDGGTFKTLPQTWGVPALRECPSTEDLWKPCICHHSLRLEWYPCLLRYCRTPAVAAPVSKASSYKCGIRSCSKGYRFRFFVPYRQLCLWDEEDT
;
A
#
# COMPACT_ATOMS: atom_id res chain seq x y z
N MET A 1 -16.74 -59.40 -62.03
CA MET A 1 -16.89 -59.83 -60.63
C MET A 1 -15.89 -59.03 -59.81
N PHE A 2 -16.33 -57.92 -59.21
CA PHE A 2 -15.48 -56.98 -58.49
C PHE A 2 -15.54 -57.25 -57.00
N ALA A 3 -14.35 -57.41 -56.40
CA ALA A 3 -14.11 -57.58 -54.98
C ALA A 3 -13.48 -56.29 -54.40
N GLY A 4 -13.96 -55.87 -53.22
CA GLY A 4 -13.27 -55.09 -52.18
C GLY A 4 -12.80 -53.66 -52.51
N ARG A 5 -12.72 -52.69 -51.58
CA ARG A 5 -12.73 -52.69 -50.11
C ARG A 5 -13.17 -51.29 -49.63
N ALA A 6 -13.82 -51.24 -48.48
CA ALA A 6 -14.18 -50.00 -47.79
C ALA A 6 -12.94 -49.25 -47.26
N LEU A 7 -12.90 -47.93 -47.47
CA LEU A 7 -11.96 -47.00 -46.86
C LEU A 7 -12.60 -46.40 -45.60
N ALA A 8 -12.01 -46.68 -44.44
CA ALA A 8 -12.33 -46.00 -43.18
C ALA A 8 -11.47 -44.74 -43.05
N VAL A 9 -12.10 -43.59 -42.81
CA VAL A 9 -11.44 -42.33 -42.45
C VAL A 9 -11.62 -42.10 -40.94
N PRO A 10 -10.55 -41.75 -40.21
CA PRO A 10 -10.72 -40.99 -38.98
C PRO A 10 -9.79 -39.77 -38.97
N GLY A 11 -10.34 -38.59 -39.30
CA GLY A 11 -9.69 -37.31 -39.03
C GLY A 11 -10.24 -36.72 -37.74
N ARG A 12 -9.68 -37.10 -36.58
CA ARG A 12 -9.98 -36.44 -35.30
C ARG A 12 -9.25 -35.09 -35.27
N ILE A 13 -10.02 -34.03 -35.42
CA ILE A 13 -9.58 -32.64 -35.26
C ILE A 13 -9.03 -32.44 -33.84
N HIS A 14 -7.80 -31.92 -33.74
CA HIS A 14 -7.06 -31.69 -32.51
C HIS A 14 -7.67 -30.57 -31.66
N TYR A 15 -8.73 -30.88 -30.89
CA TYR A 15 -9.27 -30.00 -29.84
C TYR A 15 -8.29 -29.78 -28.67
N GLY A 16 -7.26 -30.63 -28.53
CA GLY A 16 -6.26 -30.50 -27.47
C GLY A 16 -5.28 -29.33 -27.63
N ALA A 17 -5.04 -28.86 -28.86
CA ALA A 17 -4.08 -27.78 -29.11
C ALA A 17 -4.66 -26.39 -28.79
N LEU A 18 -5.96 -26.18 -29.00
CA LEU A 18 -6.65 -24.93 -28.66
C LEU A 18 -6.83 -24.75 -27.15
N LEU A 19 -6.98 -25.85 -26.40
CA LEU A 19 -7.08 -25.80 -24.94
C LEU A 19 -5.74 -25.50 -24.26
N ALA A 20 -4.62 -25.90 -24.88
CA ALA A 20 -3.27 -25.62 -24.37
C ALA A 20 -2.87 -24.14 -24.52
N CYS A 21 -3.36 -23.44 -25.56
CA CYS A 21 -3.12 -22.01 -25.74
C CYS A 21 -4.00 -21.12 -24.82
N LEU A 22 -5.13 -21.62 -24.33
CA LEU A 22 -6.00 -20.90 -23.38
C LEU A 22 -5.51 -20.97 -21.92
N LEU A 23 -4.63 -21.94 -21.61
CA LEU A 23 -3.98 -22.08 -20.29
C LEU A 23 -2.66 -21.29 -20.17
N LEU A 24 -2.22 -20.62 -21.24
CA LEU A 24 -1.18 -19.58 -21.22
C LEU A 24 -1.78 -18.19 -21.00
N SER A 25 -2.90 -18.13 -20.26
CA SER A 25 -3.51 -16.89 -19.79
C SER A 25 -2.58 -16.27 -18.75
N CYS A 26 -1.81 -15.27 -19.19
CA CYS A 26 -0.98 -14.34 -18.42
C CYS A 26 -1.22 -14.38 -16.90
N SER A 27 -0.49 -15.25 -16.20
CA SER A 27 -0.14 -14.98 -14.81
C SER A 27 0.63 -13.66 -14.84
N GLY A 28 0.04 -12.60 -14.31
CA GLY A 28 0.67 -11.29 -14.25
C GLY A 28 2.10 -11.43 -13.74
N LEU A 29 3.02 -10.61 -14.26
CA LEU A 29 4.42 -10.51 -13.81
C LEU A 29 4.54 -9.90 -12.39
N GLY A 30 3.62 -10.26 -11.50
CA GLY A 30 3.69 -9.95 -10.07
C GLY A 30 4.90 -10.65 -9.50
N SER A 31 5.79 -9.88 -8.88
CA SER A 31 6.93 -10.41 -8.15
C SER A 31 6.71 -10.17 -6.68
N GLU A 32 6.71 -11.25 -5.90
CA GLU A 32 6.63 -11.22 -4.44
C GLU A 32 8.02 -11.26 -3.81
N LEU A 33 8.22 -10.47 -2.76
CA LEU A 33 9.43 -10.40 -1.95
C LEU A 33 9.02 -10.42 -0.46
N LYS A 34 9.25 -11.55 0.20
CA LYS A 34 9.05 -11.69 1.65
C LYS A 34 10.28 -11.25 2.42
N VAL A 35 10.14 -10.35 3.37
CA VAL A 35 11.25 -9.77 4.11
C VAL A 35 11.03 -9.93 5.60
N ARG A 36 11.97 -10.57 6.29
CA ARG A 36 11.96 -10.61 7.75
C ARG A 36 12.54 -9.31 8.28
N VAL A 37 11.81 -8.60 9.12
CA VAL A 37 12.23 -7.31 9.70
C VAL A 37 12.17 -7.37 11.22
N ARG A 38 12.96 -6.53 11.89
CA ARG A 38 12.89 -6.35 13.35
C ARG A 38 12.09 -5.10 13.66
N LEU A 39 10.98 -5.27 14.35
CA LEU A 39 10.14 -4.18 14.85
C LEU A 39 10.86 -3.43 15.99
N ALA A 40 10.39 -2.21 16.30
CA ALA A 40 10.92 -1.40 17.41
C ALA A 40 10.90 -2.12 18.78
N ASN A 41 9.91 -2.99 19.02
CA ASN A 41 9.81 -3.80 20.24
C ASN A 41 10.75 -5.04 20.26
N GLY A 42 11.64 -5.18 19.26
CA GLY A 42 12.59 -6.28 19.14
C GLY A 42 12.02 -7.58 18.54
N ARG A 43 10.70 -7.69 18.36
CA ARG A 43 10.07 -8.84 17.70
C ARG A 43 10.44 -8.86 16.22
N VAL A 44 10.60 -10.06 15.67
CA VAL A 44 10.84 -10.26 14.24
C VAL A 44 9.52 -10.66 13.57
N THR A 45 9.14 -9.95 12.51
CA THR A 45 7.97 -10.24 11.69
C THR A 45 8.37 -10.45 10.23
N GLU A 46 7.47 -10.99 9.43
CA GLU A 46 7.61 -11.11 7.97
C GLU A 46 6.68 -10.09 7.30
N GLU A 47 7.25 -9.26 6.43
CA GLU A 47 6.53 -8.31 5.58
C GLU A 47 6.55 -8.80 4.14
N THR A 48 5.46 -8.63 3.41
CA THR A 48 5.35 -9.03 2.00
C THR A 48 5.34 -7.80 1.13
N LEU A 49 6.27 -7.71 0.17
CA LEU A 49 6.26 -6.68 -0.87
C LEU A 49 5.93 -7.33 -2.20
N GLU A 50 4.88 -6.88 -2.86
CA GLU A 50 4.50 -7.29 -4.20
C GLU A 50 4.68 -6.12 -5.17
N ALA A 51 5.19 -6.40 -6.36
CA ALA A 51 5.28 -5.42 -7.43
C ALA A 51 4.69 -5.94 -8.73
N ASP A 52 3.77 -5.15 -9.29
CA ASP A 52 3.20 -5.34 -10.61
C ASP A 52 3.76 -4.25 -11.55
N SER A 53 4.68 -4.67 -12.40
CA SER A 53 5.32 -3.78 -13.38
C SER A 53 4.39 -3.36 -14.52
N GLN A 54 3.33 -4.12 -14.80
CA GLN A 54 2.37 -3.78 -15.85
C GLN A 54 1.37 -2.74 -15.36
N ARG A 55 0.90 -2.90 -14.11
CA ARG A 55 -0.05 -1.97 -13.48
C ARG A 55 0.64 -0.76 -12.85
N ASN A 56 1.97 -0.75 -12.77
CA ASN A 56 2.74 0.27 -12.05
C ASN A 56 2.31 0.41 -10.59
N LEU A 57 2.21 -0.74 -9.92
CA LEU A 57 1.71 -0.86 -8.55
C LEU A 57 2.76 -1.54 -7.67
N ILE A 58 2.90 -1.05 -6.44
CA ILE A 58 3.61 -1.75 -5.37
C ILE A 58 2.65 -1.91 -4.19
N THR A 59 2.59 -3.12 -3.63
CA THR A 59 1.84 -3.43 -2.42
C THR A 59 2.81 -3.87 -1.33
N VAL A 60 2.62 -3.39 -0.11
CA VAL A 60 3.37 -3.81 1.08
C VAL A 60 2.37 -4.22 2.15
N GLU A 61 2.49 -5.45 2.64
CA GLU A 61 1.70 -5.98 3.74
C GLU A 61 2.59 -6.22 4.96
N LEU A 62 2.18 -5.69 6.11
CA LEU A 62 2.93 -5.81 7.35
C LEU A 62 2.01 -5.93 8.56
N THR A 63 2.54 -6.53 9.64
CA THR A 63 1.89 -6.57 10.95
C THR A 63 2.65 -5.65 11.91
N GLN A 64 1.94 -4.70 12.49
CA GLN A 64 2.47 -3.77 13.48
C GLN A 64 2.71 -4.46 14.84
N GLY A 65 3.41 -3.77 15.75
CA GLY A 65 3.75 -4.30 17.07
C GLY A 65 2.54 -4.57 17.97
N ASP A 66 1.45 -3.84 17.76
CA ASP A 66 0.14 -3.96 18.41
C ASP A 66 -0.74 -5.07 17.79
N GLY A 67 -0.27 -5.71 16.70
CA GLY A 67 -1.02 -6.73 15.96
C GLY A 67 -1.89 -6.19 14.83
N SER A 68 -1.96 -4.87 14.63
CA SER A 68 -2.69 -4.26 13.51
C SER A 68 -2.09 -4.71 12.17
N LEU A 69 -2.96 -5.03 11.20
CA LEU A 69 -2.56 -5.42 9.86
C LEU A 69 -2.61 -4.20 8.93
N VAL A 70 -1.47 -3.86 8.34
CA VAL A 70 -1.35 -2.72 7.44
C VAL A 70 -1.10 -3.19 6.02
N THR A 71 -1.89 -2.69 5.09
CA THR A 71 -1.66 -2.80 3.66
C THR A 71 -1.38 -1.41 3.10
N PHE A 72 -0.19 -1.23 2.54
CA PHE A 72 0.22 -0.03 1.84
C PHE A 72 0.25 -0.29 0.34
N ILE A 73 -0.42 0.56 -0.45
CA ILE A 73 -0.34 0.53 -1.91
C ILE A 73 0.25 1.85 -2.40
N ALA A 74 1.21 1.75 -3.33
CA ALA A 74 1.71 2.85 -4.14
C ALA A 74 1.28 2.63 -5.59
N ASP A 75 0.32 3.43 -6.05
CA ASP A 75 -0.13 3.51 -7.43
C ASP A 75 0.65 4.61 -8.15
N PHE A 76 1.70 4.21 -8.87
CA PHE A 76 2.56 5.16 -9.60
C PHE A 76 1.86 5.71 -10.84
N LYS A 77 0.81 5.05 -11.34
CA LYS A 77 0.08 5.51 -12.52
C LYS A 77 -0.79 6.71 -12.18
N GLN A 78 -1.43 6.68 -11.01
CA GLN A 78 -2.27 7.77 -10.52
C GLN A 78 -1.55 8.72 -9.55
N GLU A 79 -0.29 8.41 -9.19
CA GLU A 79 0.47 9.14 -8.17
C GLU A 79 -0.25 9.19 -6.81
N VAL A 80 -0.84 8.06 -6.41
CA VAL A 80 -1.58 7.92 -5.15
C VAL A 80 -0.95 6.84 -4.29
N LYS A 81 -0.87 7.09 -2.98
CA LYS A 81 -0.57 6.06 -1.98
C LYS A 81 -1.72 5.90 -1.00
N ILE A 82 -2.02 4.65 -0.68
CA ILE A 82 -3.17 4.25 0.14
C ILE A 82 -2.63 3.42 1.30
N PHE A 83 -2.95 3.83 2.52
CA PHE A 83 -2.71 3.03 3.72
C PHE A 83 -4.06 2.48 4.19
N ARG A 84 -4.19 1.16 4.28
CA ARG A 84 -5.28 0.48 4.95
C ARG A 84 -4.74 -0.08 6.25
N SER A 85 -5.31 0.31 7.39
CA SER A 85 -4.99 -0.25 8.70
C SER A 85 -6.20 -1.00 9.22
N LEU A 86 -6.07 -2.31 9.42
CA LEU A 86 -7.05 -3.14 10.11
C LEU A 86 -6.59 -3.33 11.54
N ILE A 87 -7.28 -2.62 12.43
CA ILE A 87 -6.99 -2.58 13.86
C ILE A 87 -7.91 -3.60 14.53
N LEU A 88 -7.31 -4.51 15.30
CA LEU A 88 -8.05 -5.53 16.05
C LEU A 88 -8.73 -4.87 17.24
N GLY A 89 -10.02 -5.15 17.43
CA GLY A 89 -10.75 -4.63 18.57
C GLY A 89 -10.74 -5.58 19.77
N GLU A 90 -10.91 -5.01 20.95
CA GLU A 90 -11.00 -5.75 22.20
C GLU A 90 -12.46 -6.14 22.49
N MET A 91 -12.86 -7.33 22.06
CA MET A 91 -14.25 -7.82 22.24
C MET A 91 -14.66 -7.87 23.73
N GLU A 92 -13.73 -8.15 24.63
CA GLU A 92 -13.95 -8.15 26.09
C GLU A 92 -14.33 -6.76 26.63
N ARG A 93 -13.98 -5.70 25.90
CA ARG A 93 -14.38 -4.31 26.21
C ARG A 93 -15.60 -3.84 25.41
N GLY A 94 -16.31 -4.76 24.76
CA GLY A 94 -17.49 -4.46 23.94
C GLY A 94 -17.17 -3.83 22.59
N GLN A 95 -15.92 -3.89 22.12
CA GLN A 95 -15.54 -3.39 20.81
C GLN A 95 -15.96 -4.36 19.70
N ARG A 96 -16.01 -3.86 18.46
CA ARG A 96 -16.14 -4.72 17.26
C ARG A 96 -14.91 -5.60 17.12
N GLN A 97 -15.02 -6.70 16.37
CA GLN A 97 -13.89 -7.60 16.11
C GLN A 97 -12.69 -6.85 15.51
N TYR A 98 -12.94 -5.90 14.61
CA TYR A 98 -11.93 -5.04 14.02
C TYR A 98 -12.54 -3.73 13.54
N GLN A 99 -11.67 -2.75 13.31
CA GLN A 99 -11.97 -1.50 12.63
C GLN A 99 -10.97 -1.29 11.49
N VAL A 100 -11.44 -0.77 10.36
CA VAL A 100 -10.57 -0.45 9.22
C VAL A 100 -10.50 1.06 9.05
N LEU A 101 -9.29 1.58 8.93
CA LEU A 101 -9.00 2.96 8.56
C LEU A 101 -8.31 2.99 7.20
N CYS A 102 -8.70 3.95 6.37
CA CYS A 102 -8.00 4.22 5.11
C CYS A 102 -7.49 5.66 5.07
N PHE A 103 -6.21 5.81 4.72
CA PHE A 103 -5.56 7.10 4.51
C PHE A 103 -5.04 7.16 3.07
N VAL A 104 -5.56 8.11 2.29
CA VAL A 104 -5.22 8.30 0.88
C VAL A 104 -4.46 9.62 0.75
N THR A 105 -3.27 9.57 0.17
CA THR A 105 -2.42 10.77 -0.02
C THR A 105 -1.73 10.72 -1.38
N GLN A 106 -1.20 11.85 -1.83
CA GLN A 106 -0.36 11.88 -3.02
C GLN A 106 0.94 11.08 -2.79
N LEU A 107 1.32 10.26 -3.78
CA LEU A 107 2.61 9.59 -3.82
C LEU A 107 3.67 10.59 -4.27
N SER A 108 4.67 10.83 -3.42
CA SER A 108 5.77 11.74 -3.76
C SER A 108 6.79 11.04 -4.67
N HIS A 109 7.40 11.80 -5.58
CA HIS A 109 8.53 11.30 -6.36
C HIS A 109 9.67 10.86 -5.44
N ASN A 110 10.36 9.79 -5.81
CA ASN A 110 11.50 9.22 -5.08
C ASN A 110 11.19 8.73 -3.64
N GLU A 111 9.92 8.49 -3.32
CA GLU A 111 9.56 7.83 -2.07
C GLU A 111 9.94 6.34 -2.10
N LEU A 112 9.72 5.68 -3.25
CA LEU A 112 9.99 4.27 -3.52
C LEU A 112 10.73 4.13 -4.85
N ILE A 113 11.46 3.03 -5.04
CA ILE A 113 11.93 2.67 -6.39
C ILE A 113 10.74 2.26 -7.26
N SER A 114 10.89 2.32 -8.59
CA SER A 114 9.82 1.93 -9.52
C SER A 114 9.37 0.47 -9.32
N SER A 115 8.09 0.21 -9.61
CA SER A 115 7.50 -1.15 -9.66
C SER A 115 8.34 -2.11 -10.51
N GLU A 116 8.84 -1.66 -11.67
CA GLU A 116 9.70 -2.45 -12.55
C GLU A 116 11.02 -2.86 -11.86
N SER A 117 11.62 -1.96 -11.09
CA SER A 117 12.87 -2.26 -10.38
C SER A 117 12.61 -3.13 -9.15
N MET A 118 11.49 -2.89 -8.44
CA MET A 118 11.01 -3.72 -7.33
C MET A 118 10.77 -5.15 -7.78
N ALA A 119 10.13 -5.35 -8.93
CA ALA A 119 9.76 -6.67 -9.45
C ALA A 119 10.97 -7.55 -9.84
N ARG A 120 12.16 -6.94 -9.95
CA ARG A 120 13.43 -7.64 -10.22
C ARG A 120 14.19 -7.99 -8.94
N LEU A 121 13.76 -7.49 -7.78
CA LEU A 121 14.43 -7.77 -6.51
C LEU A 121 14.25 -9.21 -6.10
N ARG A 122 15.33 -9.85 -5.64
CA ARG A 122 15.33 -11.21 -5.12
C ARG A 122 16.16 -11.25 -3.86
N GLN A 123 15.73 -12.05 -2.88
CA GLN A 123 16.53 -12.24 -1.68
C GLN A 123 17.56 -13.34 -1.89
N LYS A 124 18.83 -12.99 -1.63
CA LYS A 124 19.91 -13.99 -1.59
C LYS A 124 19.81 -14.92 -0.38
N ASN A 125 19.30 -14.42 0.75
CA ASN A 125 19.09 -15.20 1.97
C ASN A 125 17.69 -14.89 2.54
N PRO A 126 16.72 -15.81 2.39
CA PRO A 126 15.35 -15.65 2.91
C PRO A 126 15.24 -15.56 4.43
N ARG A 127 16.23 -16.08 5.17
CA ARG A 127 16.20 -16.09 6.65
C ARG A 127 16.82 -14.84 7.26
N ALA A 128 17.44 -13.97 6.44
CA ALA A 128 18.11 -12.77 6.92
C ALA A 128 17.09 -11.76 7.46
N VAL A 129 17.26 -11.36 8.71
CA VAL A 129 16.51 -10.25 9.29
C VAL A 129 17.12 -8.95 8.77
N ARG A 130 16.30 -8.14 8.10
CA ARG A 130 16.69 -6.87 7.52
C ARG A 130 16.45 -5.73 8.49
N THR A 131 17.34 -4.75 8.42
CA THR A 131 17.21 -3.44 9.03
C THR A 131 17.44 -2.43 7.93
N ALA A 132 16.61 -1.39 7.88
CA ALA A 132 16.78 -0.34 6.88
C ALA A 132 18.11 0.40 7.05
N GLU A 133 18.77 0.67 5.94
CA GLU A 133 20.05 1.38 5.89
C GLU A 133 19.91 2.87 6.23
N GLU A 134 18.74 3.45 5.94
CA GLU A 134 18.39 4.84 6.27
C GLU A 134 17.11 4.86 7.12
N GLN A 135 17.17 5.44 8.31
CA GLN A 135 16.01 5.58 9.19
C GLN A 135 15.41 6.97 8.99
N ARG A 136 14.29 7.07 8.26
CA ARG A 136 13.60 8.36 8.07
C ARG A 136 12.71 8.67 9.27
N GLY A 137 12.48 9.96 9.50
CA GLY A 137 11.64 10.47 10.57
C GLY A 137 10.16 10.07 10.44
N VAL A 138 9.35 10.60 11.35
CA VAL A 138 7.90 10.44 11.33
C VAL A 138 7.28 11.59 10.55
N GLU A 139 6.53 11.27 9.49
CA GLU A 139 5.73 12.24 8.75
C GLU A 139 4.38 12.45 9.46
N GLN A 140 4.08 13.71 9.81
CA GLN A 140 2.83 14.10 10.45
C GLN A 140 1.82 14.50 9.37
N LEU A 141 0.67 13.83 9.32
CA LEU A 141 -0.34 14.00 8.29
C LEU A 141 -1.68 14.41 8.92
N SER A 142 -2.11 15.64 8.66
CA SER A 142 -3.43 16.13 9.06
C SER A 142 -4.47 15.75 8.01
N MET A 143 -5.30 14.76 8.33
CA MET A 143 -6.28 14.16 7.44
C MET A 143 -7.66 14.78 7.68
N SER A 144 -7.83 16.00 7.18
CA SER A 144 -9.00 16.86 7.45
C SER A 144 -10.15 16.71 6.46
N VAL A 145 -10.05 15.82 5.48
CA VAL A 145 -11.04 15.63 4.42
C VAL A 145 -11.44 14.16 4.35
N GLY A 146 -12.74 13.88 4.29
CA GLY A 146 -13.26 12.53 4.06
C GLY A 146 -13.31 12.21 2.57
N VAL A 147 -13.15 10.95 2.20
CA VAL A 147 -13.23 10.49 0.81
C VAL A 147 -14.51 9.68 0.61
N ASN A 148 -15.25 9.99 -0.45
CA ASN A 148 -16.45 9.28 -0.84
C ASN A 148 -16.10 8.00 -1.62
N LEU A 149 -16.29 6.84 -1.01
CA LEU A 149 -15.92 5.54 -1.61
C LEU A 149 -16.52 5.33 -3.02
N SER A 150 -17.77 5.77 -3.25
CA SER A 150 -18.43 5.58 -4.56
C SER A 150 -17.79 6.35 -5.71
N GLN A 151 -17.03 7.41 -5.40
CA GLN A 151 -16.33 8.24 -6.37
C GLN A 151 -14.80 8.13 -6.26
N ALA A 152 -14.29 7.40 -5.27
CA ALA A 152 -12.86 7.26 -5.00
C ALA A 152 -12.07 6.61 -6.14
N TRP A 153 -12.73 5.89 -7.05
CA TRP A 153 -12.12 5.33 -8.26
C TRP A 153 -11.46 6.40 -9.15
N GLN A 154 -11.91 7.66 -9.05
CA GLN A 154 -11.31 8.80 -9.74
C GLN A 154 -9.89 9.12 -9.24
N LEU A 155 -9.57 8.76 -7.99
CA LEU A 155 -8.22 8.90 -7.42
C LEU A 155 -7.38 7.67 -7.74
N SER A 156 -7.92 6.49 -7.47
CA SER A 156 -7.33 5.21 -7.87
C SER A 156 -8.40 4.12 -7.78
N THR A 157 -8.44 3.23 -8.77
CA THR A 157 -9.38 2.11 -8.81
C THR A 157 -9.15 1.11 -7.67
N HIS A 158 -7.96 1.13 -7.06
CA HIS A 158 -7.60 0.25 -5.94
C HIS A 158 -8.28 0.63 -4.62
N ILE A 159 -8.73 1.88 -4.46
CA ILE A 159 -9.33 2.35 -3.21
C ILE A 159 -10.59 1.58 -2.87
N HIS A 160 -11.41 1.22 -3.86
CA HIS A 160 -12.66 0.49 -3.59
C HIS A 160 -12.41 -0.83 -2.86
N ASN A 161 -11.48 -1.64 -3.36
CA ASN A 161 -11.18 -2.95 -2.79
C ASN A 161 -10.39 -2.84 -1.49
N MET A 162 -9.55 -1.82 -1.33
CA MET A 162 -8.80 -1.62 -0.09
C MET A 162 -9.70 -1.10 1.05
N CYS A 163 -10.69 -0.26 0.74
CA CYS A 163 -11.36 0.57 1.73
C CYS A 163 -12.86 0.31 1.89
N SER A 164 -13.40 -0.72 1.25
CA SER A 164 -14.81 -1.13 1.38
C SER A 164 -15.23 -1.33 2.84
N ASP A 165 -14.34 -1.93 3.63
CA ASP A 165 -14.61 -2.29 5.02
C ASP A 165 -14.38 -1.13 6.00
N ALA A 166 -13.90 0.03 5.51
CA ALA A 166 -13.62 1.20 6.35
C ALA A 166 -14.90 1.92 6.81
N LEU A 167 -16.09 1.53 6.30
CA LEU A 167 -17.39 2.09 6.70
C LEU A 167 -17.44 3.63 6.74
N GLY A 168 -16.71 4.28 5.82
CA GLY A 168 -16.62 5.74 5.73
C GLY A 168 -15.41 6.37 6.44
N ALA A 169 -14.59 5.59 7.16
CA ALA A 169 -13.31 6.02 7.74
C ALA A 169 -12.19 6.07 6.68
N ILE A 170 -12.43 6.84 5.62
CA ILE A 170 -11.50 7.05 4.50
C ILE A 170 -11.15 8.54 4.47
N TYR A 171 -9.88 8.85 4.64
CA TYR A 171 -9.43 10.21 4.86
C TYR A 171 -8.33 10.62 3.88
N THR A 172 -8.25 11.93 3.59
CA THR A 172 -7.17 12.56 2.85
C THR A 172 -6.81 13.92 3.44
N ARG A 173 -5.69 14.51 2.99
CA ARG A 173 -5.27 15.86 3.38
C ARG A 173 -6.02 16.90 2.56
N GLN A 174 -6.21 18.08 3.14
CA GLN A 174 -6.75 19.23 2.41
C GLN A 174 -5.93 19.57 1.16
N ALA A 175 -4.59 19.54 1.28
CA ALA A 175 -3.68 19.84 0.17
C ALA A 175 -3.77 18.80 -0.97
N ASP A 176 -3.94 17.51 -0.63
CA ASP A 176 -4.08 16.46 -1.64
C ASP A 176 -5.44 16.55 -2.35
N ALA A 177 -6.51 16.81 -1.59
CA ALA A 177 -7.83 17.06 -2.17
C ALA A 177 -7.79 18.24 -3.16
N GLN A 178 -7.16 19.35 -2.79
CA GLN A 178 -6.97 20.50 -3.68
C GLN A 178 -6.16 20.14 -4.94
N TYR A 179 -5.05 19.42 -4.77
CA TYR A 179 -4.21 18.94 -5.88
C TYR A 179 -5.00 18.12 -6.92
N TRP A 180 -5.91 17.25 -6.46
CA TRP A 180 -6.74 16.41 -7.33
C TRP A 180 -7.91 17.16 -7.95
N LEU A 181 -8.53 18.09 -7.22
CA LEU A 181 -9.57 18.98 -7.75
C LEU A 181 -9.05 19.81 -8.92
N GLU A 182 -7.83 20.37 -8.80
CA GLU A 182 -7.16 21.12 -9.87
C GLU A 182 -6.90 20.27 -11.13
N ARG A 183 -6.88 18.94 -10.99
CA ARG A 183 -6.70 17.97 -12.07
C ARG A 183 -8.02 17.40 -12.62
N GLY A 184 -9.16 17.95 -12.18
CA GLY A 184 -10.47 17.60 -12.71
C GLY A 184 -11.16 16.44 -12.00
N VAL A 185 -10.71 16.03 -10.81
CA VAL A 185 -11.48 15.10 -9.97
C VAL A 185 -12.76 15.80 -9.48
N ASP A 186 -13.88 15.07 -9.49
CA ASP A 186 -15.17 15.62 -9.07
C ASP A 186 -15.16 16.00 -7.58
N GLY A 187 -15.75 17.16 -7.27
CA GLY A 187 -15.84 17.68 -5.90
C GLY A 187 -16.61 16.76 -4.95
N GLY A 188 -17.58 15.98 -5.44
CA GLY A 188 -18.32 15.00 -4.64
C GLY A 188 -17.44 13.88 -4.07
N THR A 189 -16.25 13.66 -4.64
CA THR A 189 -15.24 12.72 -4.13
C THR A 189 -14.79 13.08 -2.72
N PHE A 190 -14.86 14.37 -2.35
CA PHE A 190 -14.38 14.88 -1.09
C PHE A 190 -15.53 15.33 -0.19
N LYS A 191 -15.48 14.94 1.07
CA LYS A 191 -16.43 15.33 2.11
C LYS A 191 -15.73 16.25 3.10
N THR A 192 -16.29 17.44 3.28
CA THR A 192 -15.85 18.34 4.34
C THR A 192 -16.14 17.68 5.69
N LEU A 193 -15.10 17.37 6.45
CA LEU A 193 -15.25 16.96 7.84
C LEU A 193 -15.50 18.23 8.67
N PRO A 194 -16.18 18.12 9.82
CA PRO A 194 -16.32 19.24 10.76
C PRO A 194 -14.93 19.79 11.07
N GLN A 195 -14.60 20.93 10.47
CA GLN A 195 -13.32 21.56 10.69
C GLN A 195 -13.29 22.07 12.13
N THR A 196 -12.10 22.04 12.71
CA THR A 196 -11.70 22.62 13.99
C THR A 196 -11.96 24.13 14.11
N TRP A 197 -12.61 24.76 13.13
CA TRP A 197 -12.93 26.18 13.08
C TRP A 197 -14.43 26.36 13.27
N GLY A 198 -14.83 26.79 14.48
CA GLY A 198 -16.19 27.20 14.82
C GLY A 198 -16.94 26.28 15.79
N VAL A 199 -16.42 25.08 16.07
CA VAL A 199 -16.82 24.23 17.21
C VAL A 199 -15.84 24.53 18.36
N PRO A 200 -16.24 24.60 19.65
CA PRO A 200 -15.28 24.70 20.75
C PRO A 200 -14.16 23.68 20.52
N ALA A 201 -12.90 24.14 20.60
CA ALA A 201 -11.72 23.40 20.17
C ALA A 201 -11.85 21.90 20.49
N LEU A 202 -12.06 21.08 19.44
CA LEU A 202 -12.19 19.64 19.59
C LEU A 202 -10.94 19.13 20.31
N ARG A 203 -11.17 18.40 21.41
CA ARG A 203 -10.09 17.80 22.18
C ARG A 203 -9.56 16.57 21.46
N GLU A 204 -8.34 16.20 21.82
CA GLU A 204 -7.81 14.89 21.44
C GLU A 204 -8.64 13.79 22.13
N CYS A 205 -8.76 12.64 21.47
CA CYS A 205 -9.53 11.50 21.99
C CYS A 205 -9.04 10.97 23.35
N PRO A 206 -7.74 10.99 23.70
CA PRO A 206 -7.28 10.67 25.05
C PRO A 206 -7.87 11.62 26.11
N SER A 207 -8.03 12.90 25.79
CA SER A 207 -8.53 13.94 26.72
C SER A 207 -10.06 14.07 26.75
N THR A 208 -10.77 13.15 26.09
CA THR A 208 -12.23 13.15 26.00
C THR A 208 -12.79 11.99 26.81
N GLU A 209 -13.49 12.26 27.91
CA GLU A 209 -14.02 11.18 28.76
C GLU A 209 -15.21 10.46 28.10
N ASP A 210 -16.14 11.23 27.53
CA ASP A 210 -17.37 10.73 26.94
C ASP A 210 -17.13 10.02 25.60
N LEU A 211 -17.46 8.73 25.54
CA LEU A 211 -17.30 7.87 24.36
C LEU A 211 -18.10 8.32 23.14
N TRP A 212 -19.17 9.10 23.36
CA TRP A 212 -20.10 9.55 22.32
C TRP A 212 -19.86 11.00 21.89
N LYS A 213 -18.78 11.62 22.35
CA LYS A 213 -18.36 12.94 21.88
C LYS A 213 -17.38 12.84 20.71
N PRO A 214 -17.41 13.83 19.79
CA PRO A 214 -16.41 13.94 18.74
C PRO A 214 -15.06 14.35 19.33
N CYS A 215 -13.98 13.88 18.71
CA CYS A 215 -12.61 14.19 19.10
C CYS A 215 -11.65 14.06 17.91
N ILE A 216 -10.41 14.51 18.12
CA ILE A 216 -9.31 14.31 17.17
C ILE A 216 -8.54 13.06 17.59
N CYS A 217 -8.38 12.14 16.64
CA CYS A 217 -7.75 10.85 16.81
C CYS A 217 -6.37 10.83 16.16
N HIS A 218 -5.44 10.08 16.75
CA HIS A 218 -4.19 9.71 16.13
C HIS A 218 -4.13 8.24 15.76
N HIS A 219 -3.47 7.96 14.64
CA HIS A 219 -3.06 6.60 14.29
C HIS A 219 -1.63 6.65 13.75
N SER A 220 -0.77 5.76 14.25
CA SER A 220 0.63 5.71 13.85
C SER A 220 0.97 4.37 13.22
N LEU A 221 1.72 4.40 12.12
CA LEU A 221 2.30 3.20 11.52
C LEU A 221 3.72 3.46 11.04
N ARG A 222 4.49 2.38 10.88
CA ARG A 222 5.87 2.43 10.41
C ARG A 222 6.10 1.38 9.34
N LEU A 223 6.68 1.80 8.21
CA LEU A 223 7.29 0.88 7.27
C LEU A 223 8.71 0.61 7.78
N GLU A 224 8.98 -0.58 8.31
CA GLU A 224 10.27 -0.90 8.93
C GLU A 224 11.37 -1.10 7.87
N TRP A 225 10.99 -1.60 6.70
CA TRP A 225 11.92 -1.79 5.59
C TRP A 225 11.23 -1.65 4.24
N TYR A 226 11.74 -0.77 3.37
CA TYR A 226 11.33 -0.73 1.98
C TYR A 226 12.45 -0.19 1.07
N PRO A 227 12.56 -0.65 -0.19
CA PRO A 227 13.52 -0.12 -1.15
C PRO A 227 13.15 1.29 -1.62
N CYS A 228 13.92 2.29 -1.20
CA CYS A 228 13.66 3.70 -1.45
C CYS A 228 14.53 4.32 -2.55
N LEU A 229 15.68 3.71 -2.86
CA LEU A 229 16.60 4.24 -3.87
C LEU A 229 17.33 3.12 -4.62
N LEU A 230 17.62 3.35 -5.90
CA LEU A 230 18.50 2.48 -6.70
C LEU A 230 19.97 2.90 -6.52
N ARG A 231 20.85 1.91 -6.38
CA ARG A 231 22.31 2.10 -6.41
C ARG A 231 22.86 1.77 -7.80
N TYR A 232 23.73 2.65 -8.28
CA TYR A 232 24.40 2.51 -9.56
C TYR A 232 25.91 2.36 -9.34
N CYS A 233 26.48 1.32 -9.93
CA CYS A 233 27.91 1.07 -9.94
C CYS A 233 28.48 1.47 -11.29
N ARG A 234 29.78 1.81 -11.31
CA ARG A 234 30.50 2.15 -12.55
C ARG A 234 31.17 0.91 -13.11
N THR A 235 31.11 0.75 -14.42
CA THR A 235 31.90 -0.28 -15.11
C THR A 235 33.39 0.09 -14.98
N PRO A 236 34.28 -0.84 -14.57
CA PRO A 236 35.72 -0.57 -14.50
C PRO A 236 36.27 -0.12 -15.85
N ALA A 237 37.09 0.93 -15.86
CA ALA A 237 37.65 1.53 -17.08
C ALA A 237 38.50 0.56 -17.93
N VAL A 238 38.97 -0.55 -17.34
CA VAL A 238 39.77 -1.59 -18.00
C VAL A 238 38.92 -2.42 -18.99
N ALA A 239 37.59 -2.38 -18.87
CA ALA A 239 36.66 -3.17 -19.69
C ALA A 239 35.79 -2.33 -20.64
N ALA A 240 35.99 -1.00 -20.71
CA ALA A 240 35.15 -0.10 -21.50
C ALA A 240 36.00 0.80 -22.41
N PRO A 241 35.62 1.01 -23.70
CA PRO A 241 36.22 2.04 -24.53
C PRO A 241 36.07 3.42 -23.87
N VAL A 242 37.10 4.26 -23.99
CA VAL A 242 37.30 5.57 -23.33
C VAL A 242 36.10 6.54 -23.46
N SER A 243 35.16 6.28 -24.37
CA SER A 243 33.98 7.11 -24.64
C SER A 243 32.65 6.68 -23.97
N LYS A 244 32.59 5.57 -23.19
CA LYS A 244 31.36 5.16 -22.49
C LYS A 244 31.63 4.61 -21.09
N ALA A 245 31.78 5.49 -20.11
CA ALA A 245 31.57 5.12 -18.71
C ALA A 245 30.07 4.86 -18.47
N SER A 246 29.58 3.66 -18.81
CA SER A 246 28.20 3.26 -18.51
C SER A 246 28.08 2.91 -17.02
N SER A 247 27.05 3.46 -16.38
CA SER A 247 26.63 3.05 -15.03
C SER A 247 25.60 1.92 -15.15
N TYR A 248 25.63 0.97 -14.22
CA TYR A 248 24.68 -0.14 -14.18
C TYR A 248 24.04 -0.26 -12.80
N LYS A 249 22.79 -0.72 -12.74
CA LYS A 249 22.07 -0.97 -11.47
C LYS A 249 22.77 -2.12 -10.74
N CYS A 250 23.25 -1.87 -9.51
CA CYS A 250 23.98 -2.87 -8.73
C CYS A 250 23.39 -3.14 -7.35
N GLY A 251 22.37 -2.39 -6.93
CA GLY A 251 21.70 -2.66 -5.67
C GLY A 251 20.61 -1.64 -5.37
N ILE A 252 20.18 -1.66 -4.11
CA ILE A 252 19.20 -0.72 -3.56
C ILE A 252 19.78 -0.07 -2.31
N ARG A 253 19.20 1.07 -1.92
CA ARG A 253 19.18 1.52 -0.54
C ARG A 253 17.81 1.19 0.04
N SER A 254 17.81 0.63 1.24
CA SER A 254 16.60 0.43 2.02
C SER A 254 16.37 1.55 3.03
N CYS A 255 15.11 1.94 3.22
CA CYS A 255 14.69 2.95 4.16
C CYS A 255 13.63 2.41 5.13
N SER A 256 13.49 3.07 6.28
CA SER A 256 12.31 2.99 7.14
C SER A 256 11.66 4.36 7.22
N LYS A 257 10.35 4.43 7.47
CA LYS A 257 9.63 5.70 7.63
C LYS A 257 8.41 5.53 8.52
N GLY A 258 8.22 6.45 9.46
CA GLY A 258 7.02 6.52 10.29
C GLY A 258 5.98 7.47 9.71
N TYR A 259 4.71 7.20 9.99
CA TYR A 259 3.58 8.04 9.66
C TYR A 259 2.72 8.21 10.90
N ARG A 260 2.29 9.44 11.17
CA ARG A 260 1.31 9.74 12.21
C ARG A 260 0.17 10.54 11.57
N PHE A 261 -1.00 9.92 11.52
CA PHE A 261 -2.22 10.49 10.97
C PHE A 261 -3.00 11.14 12.09
N ARG A 262 -3.45 12.37 11.89
CA ARG A 262 -4.34 13.11 12.79
C ARG A 262 -5.65 13.38 12.06
N PHE A 263 -6.77 12.89 12.59
CA PHE A 263 -8.06 12.91 11.88
C PHE A 263 -9.25 13.06 12.82
N PHE A 264 -10.36 13.56 12.29
CA PHE A 264 -11.60 13.70 13.03
C PHE A 264 -12.35 12.37 13.12
N VAL A 265 -12.87 12.05 14.31
CA VAL A 265 -13.86 10.99 14.52
C VAL A 265 -15.13 11.56 15.15
N PRO A 266 -16.33 11.12 14.71
CA PRO A 266 -17.58 11.61 15.27
C PRO A 266 -17.84 11.12 16.70
N TYR A 267 -17.22 10.00 17.09
CA TYR A 267 -17.34 9.41 18.42
C TYR A 267 -15.99 8.87 18.87
N ARG A 268 -15.57 9.16 20.12
CA ARG A 268 -14.33 8.64 20.71
C ARG A 268 -14.22 7.12 20.66
N GLN A 269 -15.32 6.39 20.78
CA GLN A 269 -15.33 4.92 20.66
C GLN A 269 -14.79 4.38 19.31
N LEU A 270 -14.64 5.24 18.30
CA LEU A 270 -14.03 4.90 17.01
C LEU A 270 -12.51 5.14 16.98
N CYS A 271 -11.91 5.45 18.14
CA CYS A 271 -10.50 5.76 18.33
C CYS A 271 -10.03 5.28 19.72
N LEU A 272 -10.19 3.99 20.00
CA LEU A 272 -9.87 3.42 21.31
C LEU A 272 -8.39 3.03 21.46
N TRP A 273 -7.60 3.06 20.38
CA TRP A 273 -6.16 2.80 20.39
C TRP A 273 -5.31 4.04 20.66
N ASP A 274 -5.90 5.24 20.60
CA ASP A 274 -5.20 6.49 20.91
C ASP A 274 -5.25 6.69 22.43
N GLU A 275 -4.45 5.89 23.14
CA GLU A 275 -4.21 6.02 24.57
C GLU A 275 -2.97 6.90 24.80
N GLU A 276 -2.94 7.66 25.90
CA GLU A 276 -1.73 8.39 26.29
C GLU A 276 -0.63 7.37 26.63
N ASP A 277 0.50 7.45 25.90
CA ASP A 277 1.76 6.80 26.29
C ASP A 277 2.14 7.35 27.68
N THR A 278 1.75 6.64 28.75
CA THR A 278 2.09 6.97 30.14
C THR A 278 3.36 6.27 30.59
#